data_AF-A0A2V6P3Y7-F1
#
_entry.id   AF-A0A2V6P3Y7-F1
#
_cell.length_a   1.000
_cell.length_b   1.000
_cell.length_c   1.000
_cell.angle_alpha   90.00
_cell.angle_beta   90.00
_cell.angle_gamma   90.00
#
_symmetry.space_group_name_H-M   'P 1'
#
loop_
_entity.id
_entity.type
_entity.pdbx_description
1 polymer ?
#
loop_
_entity_poly.entity_id
_entity_poly.type
_entity_poly.pdbx_seq_one_letter_code
_entity_poly.pdbx_strand_id
1 'polypeptide(L)' 'AQWKSTGRIVTEIVPLTKFYKAEDYHQDYFRNHPNAPYCAVVIVPKLEKLKPKLAKP' A
#
# COMPACT_ATOMS: atom_id res chain seq x y z
N ALA A 1 11.13 4.80 -15.30
CA ALA A 1 10.55 5.58 -14.17
C ALA A 1 11.59 5.62 -13.05
N GLN A 2 12.11 6.80 -12.73
CA GLN A 2 13.20 6.97 -11.77
C GLN A 2 12.60 7.25 -10.39
N TRP A 3 12.58 6.24 -9.52
CA TRP A 3 12.26 6.40 -8.10
C TRP A 3 13.27 7.37 -7.47
N LYS A 4 12.82 8.59 -7.15
CA LYS A 4 13.67 9.60 -6.50
C LYS A 4 13.76 9.31 -5.00
N SER A 5 14.55 8.31 -4.63
CA SER A 5 15.06 8.15 -3.27
C SER A 5 16.50 8.63 -3.23
N THR A 6 16.79 9.55 -2.33
CA THR A 6 18.15 10.00 -2.02
C THR A 6 18.89 9.04 -1.09
N GLY A 7 18.20 8.04 -0.52
CA GLY A 7 18.76 7.00 0.35
C GLY A 7 19.01 5.67 -0.36
N ARG A 8 19.90 4.85 0.22
CA ARG A 8 20.20 3.48 -0.20
C ARG A 8 18.93 2.62 -0.18
N ILE A 9 18.69 1.86 -1.25
CA ILE A 9 17.62 0.85 -1.29
C ILE A 9 18.02 -0.33 -0.40
N VAL A 10 17.17 -0.68 0.56
CA VAL A 10 17.41 -1.72 1.59
C VAL A 10 16.47 -2.92 1.47
N THR A 11 15.79 -3.08 0.34
CA THR A 11 14.86 -4.20 0.10
C THR A 11 15.59 -5.54 0.10
N GLU A 12 15.07 -6.51 0.85
CA GLU A 12 15.57 -7.88 0.87
C GLU A 12 15.01 -8.68 -0.31
N ILE A 13 15.88 -9.44 -1.00
CA ILE A 13 15.51 -10.35 -2.09
C ILE A 13 15.89 -11.75 -1.64
N VAL A 14 14.91 -12.50 -1.14
CA VAL A 14 15.10 -13.84 -0.55
C VAL A 14 13.99 -14.80 -1.00
N PRO A 15 14.23 -16.13 -1.00
CA PRO A 15 13.18 -17.11 -1.27
C PRO A 15 12.08 -17.08 -0.21
N LEU A 16 10.82 -17.19 -0.63
CA LEU A 16 9.69 -17.37 0.29
C LEU A 16 9.80 -18.75 0.97
N THR A 17 9.86 -18.76 2.30
CA THR A 17 9.93 -20.01 3.08
C THR A 17 8.54 -20.47 3.52
N LYS A 18 7.80 -19.61 4.23
CA LYS A 18 6.45 -19.89 4.72
C LYS A 18 5.67 -18.59 4.85
N PHE A 19 4.40 -18.64 4.44
CA PHE A 19 3.46 -17.53 4.60
C PHE A 19 2.37 -17.93 5.58
N TYR A 20 2.06 -17.05 6.53
CA TYR A 20 0.96 -17.21 7.46
C TYR A 20 -0.10 -16.18 7.13
N LYS A 21 -1.32 -16.64 6.84
CA LYS A 21 -2.45 -15.75 6.57
C LYS A 21 -2.74 -14.94 7.84
N ALA A 22 -2.86 -13.63 7.71
CA ALA A 22 -3.37 -12.79 8.79
C ALA A 22 -4.85 -13.08 9.06
N GLU A 23 -5.31 -12.68 10.24
CA GLU A 23 -6.69 -12.81 10.70
C GLU A 23 -7.69 -12.21 9.69
N ASP A 24 -8.92 -12.74 9.67
CA ASP A 24 -9.90 -12.35 8.66
C ASP A 24 -10.29 -10.87 8.70
N TYR A 25 -10.24 -10.23 9.88
CA TYR A 25 -10.52 -8.79 10.00
C TYR A 25 -9.43 -7.91 9.38
N HIS A 26 -8.22 -8.43 9.15
CA HIS A 26 -7.16 -7.71 8.43
C HIS A 26 -7.35 -7.75 6.91
N GLN A 27 -8.18 -8.66 6.41
CA GLN A 27 -8.43 -8.81 4.98
C GLN A 27 -9.37 -7.70 4.50
N ASP A 28 -9.05 -7.10 3.35
CA ASP A 28 -9.85 -6.02 2.75
C ASP A 28 -10.13 -4.84 3.70
N TYR A 29 -9.22 -4.58 4.66
CA TYR A 29 -9.46 -3.64 5.76
C TYR A 29 -9.96 -2.26 5.30
N PHE A 30 -9.34 -1.67 4.28
CA PHE A 30 -9.79 -0.37 3.76
C PHE A 30 -11.19 -0.41 3.17
N ARG A 31 -11.56 -1.49 2.49
CA ARG A 31 -12.88 -1.68 1.91
C ARG A 31 -13.95 -1.84 3.00
N ASN A 32 -13.62 -2.58 4.05
CA ASN A 32 -14.54 -2.90 5.15
C ASN A 32 -14.62 -1.77 6.19
N HIS A 33 -13.55 -0.97 6.33
CA HIS A 33 -13.44 0.13 7.30
C HIS A 33 -12.94 1.43 6.64
N PRO A 34 -13.63 1.96 5.62
CA PRO A 34 -13.16 3.12 4.86
C PRO A 34 -13.05 4.39 5.72
N ASN A 35 -13.88 4.49 6.77
CA ASN A 35 -13.95 5.64 7.66
C ASN A 35 -13.03 5.53 8.89
N ALA A 36 -12.21 4.47 8.99
CA ALA A 36 -11.25 4.37 10.08
C ALA A 36 -10.26 5.55 10.01
N PRO A 37 -9.89 6.20 11.13
CA PRO A 37 -9.00 7.37 11.12
C PRO A 37 -7.68 7.12 10.38
N TYR A 38 -7.12 5.90 10.52
CA TYR A 38 -5.94 5.47 9.78
C TYR A 38 -6.13 5.56 8.26
N CYS A 39 -7.27 5.09 7.75
CA CYS A 39 -7.59 5.09 6.32
C CYS A 39 -7.63 6.51 5.76
N ALA A 40 -8.28 7.43 6.48
CA ALA A 40 -8.38 8.84 6.09
C ALA A 40 -7.01 9.53 6.04
N VAL A 41 -6.15 9.29 7.04
CA VAL A 41 -4.85 9.98 7.14
C VAL A 41 -3.78 9.36 6.25
N VAL A 42 -3.82 8.04 6.01
CA VAL A 42 -2.71 7.31 5.36
C VAL A 42 -3.05 6.81 3.96
N ILE A 43 -4.25 6.28 3.74
CA ILE A 43 -4.62 5.60 2.49
C ILE A 43 -5.20 6.59 1.48
N VAL A 44 -6.18 7.41 1.88
CA VAL A 44 -6.85 8.37 1.00
C VAL A 44 -5.85 9.28 0.26
N PRO A 45 -4.85 9.89 0.90
CA PRO A 45 -3.88 10.74 0.20
C PRO A 45 -3.06 9.99 -0.85
N LYS A 46 -2.83 8.68 -0.66
CA LYS A 46 -2.12 7.85 -1.65
C LYS A 46 -3.01 7.56 -2.86
N LEU A 47 -4.31 7.32 -2.63
CA LEU A 47 -5.28 7.09 -3.70
C LEU A 47 -5.47 8.35 -4.54
N GLU A 48 -5.63 9.52 -3.93
CA GLU A 48 -5.75 10.80 -4.67
C GLU A 48 -4.52 11.09 -5.53
N LYS A 49 -3.32 10.72 -5.06
CA LYS A 49 -2.08 10.84 -5.87
C LYS A 49 -2.02 9.83 -7.02
N LEU A 50 -2.72 8.71 -6.91
CA LEU A 50 -2.71 7.63 -7.90
C LEU A 50 -3.77 7.82 -9.00
N LYS A 51 -5.00 8.23 -8.64
CA LYS A 51 -6.11 8.48 -9.57
C LYS A 51 -5.72 9.19 -10.87
N PRO A 52 -5.04 10.36 -10.85
CA PRO A 52 -4.68 11.06 -12.08
C PRO A 52 -3.63 10.33 -12.94
N LYS A 53 -2.85 9.41 -12.36
CA LYS A 53 -1.87 8.59 -13.09
C LYS A 53 -2.50 7.40 -13.79
N LEU A 54 -3.63 6.91 -13.28
CA LEU A 54 -4.38 5.80 -13.87
C LEU A 54 -5.39 6.26 -14.93
N ALA A 55 -5.79 7.54 -14.90
CA ALA A 55 -6.73 8.12 -15.84
C ALA A 55 -6.13 8.50 -17.21
N LYS A 56 -4.85 8.22 -17.44
CA LYS A 56 -4.22 8.40 -18.76
C LYS A 56 -4.38 7.10 -19.57
N PRO A 57 -4.98 7.15 -20.78
CA PRO A 57 -5.00 6.00 -21.70
C PRO A 57 -3.59 5.66 -22.20
#